data_AF-A0A0C2Z158-F1
#
_entry.id   AF-A0A0C2Z158-F1
#
_cell.length_a   1.000
_cell.length_b   1.000
_cell.length_c   1.000
_cell.angle_alpha   90.00
_cell.angle_beta   90.00
_cell.angle_gamma   90.00
#
_symmetry.space_group_name_H-M   'P 1'
#
loop_
_entity.id
_entity.type
_entity.pdbx_description
1 polymer ?
#
loop_
_entity_poly.entity_id
_entity_poly.type
_entity_poly.pdbx_seq_one_letter_code
_entity_poly.pdbx_strand_id
1 'polypeptide(L)' 'EVMRHIQSVIKEATIPSWVRSVPKDFGEAKAGTLKADEWCMLATIYLPLALVSLW' A
#
# COMPACT_ATOMS: atom_id res chain seq x y z
N GLU A 1 2.88 -12.84 8.18
CA GLU A 1 2.70 -11.56 8.91
C GLU A 1 2.75 -10.31 8.04
N VAL A 2 3.96 -9.79 7.72
CA VAL A 2 4.14 -8.38 7.33
C VAL A 2 3.39 -7.97 6.06
N MET A 3 3.37 -8.83 5.05
CA MET A 3 2.68 -8.52 3.78
C MET A 3 1.16 -8.38 3.97
N ARG A 4 0.55 -9.20 4.84
CA ARG A 4 -0.89 -9.10 5.16
C ARG A 4 -1.18 -7.83 5.96
N HIS A 5 -0.26 -7.42 6.83
CA HIS A 5 -0.38 -6.16 7.55
C HIS A 5 -0.35 -4.96 6.60
N ILE A 6 0.61 -4.95 5.66
CA ILE A 6 0.66 -3.92 4.61
C ILE A 6 -0.65 -3.88 3.82
N GLN A 7 -1.19 -5.03 3.42
CA GLN A 7 -2.48 -5.11 2.73
C GLN A 7 -3.66 -4.59 3.58
N SER A 8 -3.69 -4.87 4.88
CA SER A 8 -4.71 -4.32 5.80
C SER A 8 -4.60 -2.80 5.90
N VAL A 9 -3.38 -2.26 6.06
CA VAL A 9 -3.15 -0.81 6.08
C VAL A 9 -3.56 -0.15 4.76
N ILE A 10 -3.27 -0.77 3.61
CA ILE A 10 -3.74 -0.27 2.30
C ILE A 10 -5.28 -0.23 2.22
N LYS A 11 -5.96 -1.21 2.83
CA LYS A 11 -7.44 -1.31 2.82
C LYS A 11 -8.10 -0.32 3.78
N GLU A 12 -7.47 -0.03 4.91
CA GLU A 12 -8.03 0.78 6.00
C GLU A 12 -7.61 2.26 5.94
N ALA A 13 -6.48 2.57 5.30
CA ALA A 13 -5.99 3.92 5.18
C ALA A 13 -6.96 4.80 4.36
N THR A 14 -7.48 5.84 4.99
CA THR A 14 -8.22 6.90 4.30
C THR A 14 -7.21 7.87 3.70
N ILE A 15 -7.09 7.83 2.37
CA ILE A 15 -6.18 8.69 1.62
C ILE A 15 -6.92 9.88 0.99
N PRO A 16 -6.24 11.03 0.84
CA PRO A 16 -6.76 12.17 0.10
C PRO A 16 -7.10 11.80 -1.34
N SER A 17 -8.09 12.47 -1.94
CA SER A 17 -8.55 12.20 -3.32
C SER A 17 -7.47 12.38 -4.41
N TRP A 18 -6.40 13.13 -4.12
CA TRP A 18 -5.27 13.33 -5.03
C TRP A 18 -4.23 12.20 -4.96
N VAL A 19 -4.28 11.36 -3.93
CA VAL A 19 -3.43 10.17 -3.82
C VAL A 19 -4.05 9.07 -4.66
N ARG A 20 -3.30 8.56 -5.64
CA ARG A 20 -3.74 7.42 -6.43
C ARG A 20 -3.82 6.18 -5.54
N SER A 21 -4.95 5.50 -5.62
CA SER A 21 -5.21 4.29 -4.85
C SER A 21 -4.29 3.17 -5.33
N VAL A 22 -3.56 2.57 -4.40
CA VAL A 22 -2.72 1.40 -4.66
C VAL A 22 -3.60 0.13 -4.61
N PRO A 23 -3.33 -0.89 -5.44
CA PRO A 23 -4.02 -2.18 -5.36
C PRO A 23 -4.03 -2.76 -3.95
N LYS A 24 -5.24 -3.07 -3.46
CA LYS A 24 -5.47 -3.66 -2.13
C LYS A 24 -4.87 -5.05 -1.94
N ASP A 25 -4.60 -5.72 -3.05
CA ASP A 25 -3.99 -7.04 -3.10
C ASP A 25 -2.49 -6.96 -3.47
N PHE A 26 -1.84 -5.84 -3.08
CA PHE A 26 -0.42 -5.63 -3.29
C PHE A 26 0.41 -6.87 -2.88
N GLY A 27 1.31 -7.30 -3.75
CA GLY A 27 2.14 -8.50 -3.57
C GLY A 27 1.52 -9.80 -4.09
N GLU A 28 0.24 -9.80 -4.48
CA GLU A 28 -0.38 -10.96 -5.14
C GLU A 28 -0.18 -10.90 -6.67
N ALA A 29 0.03 -12.06 -7.29
CA ALA A 29 0.19 -12.16 -8.75
C ALA A 29 -1.02 -11.61 -9.53
N LYS A 30 -2.21 -11.62 -8.93
CA LYS A 30 -3.46 -11.08 -9.50
C LYS A 30 -3.51 -9.55 -9.56
N ALA A 31 -2.70 -8.85 -8.74
CA ALA A 31 -2.66 -7.39 -8.71
C ALA A 31 -1.91 -6.78 -9.90
N GLY A 32 -1.19 -7.61 -10.67
CA GLY A 32 -0.35 -7.14 -11.77
C GLY A 32 0.85 -6.32 -11.28
N THR A 33 1.49 -5.63 -12.22
CA THR A 33 2.64 -4.76 -11.93
C THR A 33 2.17 -3.36 -11.59
N LEU A 34 2.63 -2.83 -10.46
CA LEU A 34 2.39 -1.44 -10.09
C LEU A 34 3.05 -0.48 -11.09
N LYS A 35 2.35 0.60 -11.42
CA LYS A 35 2.90 1.72 -12.18
C LYS A 35 3.86 2.53 -11.31
N ALA A 36 4.72 3.32 -11.96
CA ALA A 36 5.76 4.08 -11.27
C ALA A 36 5.20 5.04 -10.19
N ASP A 37 4.06 5.65 -10.44
CA ASP A 37 3.33 6.51 -9.51
C ASP A 37 2.74 5.72 -8.32
N GLU A 38 2.20 4.53 -8.56
CA GLU A 38 1.69 3.64 -7.50
C GLU A 38 2.82 3.14 -6.61
N TRP A 39 3.98 2.83 -7.19
CA TRP A 39 5.20 2.51 -6.44
C TRP A 39 5.64 3.66 -5.55
N CYS A 40 5.62 4.89 -6.05
CA CYS A 40 6.02 6.07 -5.29
C CYS A 40 5.08 6.30 -4.09
N MET A 41 3.77 6.15 -4.31
CA MET A 41 2.77 6.25 -3.24
C MET A 41 2.92 5.13 -2.21
N LEU A 42 3.13 3.90 -2.65
CA LEU A 42 3.38 2.76 -1.77
C LEU A 42 4.60 3.01 -0.88
N ALA A 43 5.73 3.43 -1.47
CA ALA A 43 6.98 3.65 -0.75
C ALA A 43 6.93 4.85 0.21
N THR A 44 6.20 5.91 -0.15
CA THR A 44 6.21 7.17 0.61
C THR A 44 5.13 7.20 1.71
N ILE A 45 3.99 6.55 1.48
CA ILE A 45 2.83 6.63 2.38
C ILE A 45 2.61 5.28 3.06
N TYR A 46 2.29 4.25 2.28
CA TYR A 46 1.78 2.98 2.84
C TYR A 46 2.84 2.17 3.57
N LEU A 47 4.06 2.10 3.04
CA LEU A 47 5.17 1.37 3.66
C LEU A 47 5.56 1.99 5.03
N PRO A 48 5.80 3.31 5.15
CA PRO A 48 6.06 3.92 6.45
C PRO A 48 4.90 3.73 7.44
N LEU A 49 3.64 3.90 7.00
CA LEU A 49 2.48 3.70 7.86
C LEU A 49 2.39 2.26 8.39
N ALA A 50 2.60 1.29 7.51
CA ALA A 50 2.54 -0.13 7.85
C ALA A 50 3.72 -0.58 8.72
N LEU A 51 4.92 -0.06 8.47
CA LEU A 51 6.11 -0.42 9.24
C LEU A 51 6.12 0.21 10.64
N VAL A 52 5.70 1.47 10.75
CA VAL A 52 5.59 2.16 12.05
C VAL A 52 4.48 1.54 12.92
N SER A 53 3.40 1.05 12.32
CA SER A 53 2.32 0.37 13.07
C SER A 53 2.63 -1.07 13.46
N LEU A 54 3.74 -1.64 12.99
CA LEU A 54 4.16 -3.02 13.26
C LEU A 54 5.25 -3.11 14.34
N TRP A 55 5.83 -1.97 14.73
CA TRP A 55 6.79 -1.80 15.83
C TRP A 55 6.08 -1.36 17.11
#